data_AF-A0AAV9U7C3-F1
#
_entry.id   AF-A0AAV9U7C3-F1
#
_cell.length_a   1.000
_cell.length_b   1.000
_cell.length_c   1.000
_cell.angle_alpha   90.00
_cell.angle_beta   90.00
_cell.angle_gamma   90.00
#
_symmetry.space_group_name_H-M   'P 1'
#
loop_
_entity.id
_entity.type
_entity.pdbx_description
1 polymer ?
#
loop_
_entity_poly.entity_id
_entity_poly.type
_entity_poly.pdbx_seq_one_letter_code
_entity_poly.pdbx_strand_id
1 'polypeptide(L)'
;MHDHIAHQLLAQIPLTVSPFAGLPTSITLPYDYISLPASLPPPSSSQIVSPSGQSSILPDQLIADCNNLIAHLTNEAKAAKDEIEKWVKSIEDRELMEKRRVAPGWLDTGVVMLEPVKVGPTSTLGETGAALVPEQKITGASGSDGKGKQVASPGEELDRAFGGLGI
;
A
#
# COMPACT_ATOMS: atom_id res chain seq x y z
N MET A 1 -16.81 66.23 61.77
CA MET A 1 -15.93 65.23 61.14
C MET A 1 -15.16 64.61 62.28
N HIS A 2 -15.50 63.36 62.66
CA HIS A 2 -14.88 62.74 63.83
C HIS A 2 -13.53 62.16 63.39
N ASP A 3 -12.44 62.67 63.95
CA ASP A 3 -11.09 62.26 63.60
C ASP A 3 -10.88 60.77 63.91
N HIS A 4 -10.53 60.02 62.87
CA HIS A 4 -10.51 58.55 62.85
C HIS A 4 -9.23 57.94 63.47
N ILE A 5 -8.59 58.62 64.41
CA ILE A 5 -7.33 58.16 65.00
C ILE A 5 -7.66 57.32 66.23
N ALA A 6 -7.66 56.00 66.06
CA ALA A 6 -7.84 55.05 67.17
C ALA A 6 -6.76 55.28 68.25
N HIS A 7 -7.16 55.38 69.52
CA HIS A 7 -6.24 55.60 70.64
C HIS A 7 -5.29 54.40 70.85
N GLN A 8 -4.00 54.66 71.10
CA GLN A 8 -2.96 53.61 71.21
C GLN A 8 -3.24 52.56 72.31
N LEU A 9 -3.87 52.96 73.41
CA LEU A 9 -4.28 52.01 74.47
C LEU A 9 -5.38 51.05 74.00
N LEU A 10 -6.26 51.49 73.08
CA LEU A 10 -7.30 50.63 72.52
C LEU A 10 -6.72 49.59 71.56
N ALA A 11 -5.62 49.90 70.87
CA ALA A 11 -4.92 48.97 69.99
C ALA A 11 -4.22 47.83 70.76
N GLN A 12 -4.00 47.98 72.06
CA GLN A 12 -3.42 46.94 72.91
C GLN A 12 -4.44 45.88 73.34
N ILE A 13 -5.74 46.14 73.12
CA ILE A 13 -6.81 45.25 73.54
C ILE A 13 -7.16 44.32 72.37
N PRO A 14 -7.06 42.98 72.54
CA PRO A 14 -7.45 42.06 71.49
C PRO A 14 -8.97 42.16 71.26
N LEU A 15 -9.36 42.34 70.00
CA LEU A 15 -10.77 42.33 69.61
C LEU A 15 -11.31 40.90 69.72
N THR A 16 -12.28 40.69 70.59
CA THR A 16 -12.96 39.40 70.73
C THR A 16 -14.22 39.39 69.88
N VAL A 17 -14.52 38.24 69.30
CA VAL A 17 -15.80 38.00 68.63
C VAL A 17 -16.81 37.56 69.69
N SER A 18 -18.03 38.09 69.65
CA SER A 18 -19.14 37.66 70.51
C SER A 18 -19.38 36.15 70.35
N PRO A 19 -19.47 35.36 71.45
CA PRO A 19 -19.69 33.92 71.38
C PRO A 19 -21.09 33.53 70.85
N PHE A 20 -22.01 34.50 70.76
CA PHE A 20 -23.34 34.31 70.18
C PHE A 20 -23.39 34.62 68.67
N ALA A 21 -22.30 35.15 68.11
CA ALA A 21 -22.17 35.36 66.67
C ALA A 21 -21.52 34.12 66.05
N GLY A 22 -22.33 33.31 65.35
CA GLY A 22 -21.83 32.15 64.60
C GLY A 22 -21.07 32.59 63.36
N LEU A 23 -19.78 32.93 63.51
CA LEU A 23 -18.91 33.19 62.36
C LEU A 23 -18.53 31.88 61.67
N PRO A 24 -18.48 31.85 60.34
CA PRO A 24 -17.97 30.70 59.61
C PRO A 24 -16.48 30.49 59.94
N THR A 25 -16.13 29.30 60.41
CA THR A 25 -14.74 28.89 60.64
C THR A 25 -14.06 28.52 59.33
N SER A 26 -12.79 28.86 59.17
CA SER A 26 -12.00 28.43 58.00
C SER A 26 -11.96 26.91 57.92
N ILE A 27 -12.43 26.35 56.80
CA ILE A 27 -12.32 24.92 56.52
C ILE A 27 -10.87 24.57 56.18
N THR A 28 -10.35 23.51 56.80
CA THR A 28 -9.06 22.95 56.44
C THR A 28 -9.22 22.10 55.19
N LEU A 29 -8.29 22.19 54.26
CA LEU A 29 -8.30 21.34 53.08
C LEU A 29 -8.23 19.85 53.51
N PRO A 30 -8.95 18.96 52.82
CA PRO A 30 -8.87 17.53 53.09
C PRO A 30 -7.45 17.01 52.84
N TYR A 31 -7.10 15.88 53.47
CA TYR A 31 -5.80 15.24 53.30
C TYR A 31 -5.50 14.81 51.86
N ASP A 32 -6.55 14.58 51.06
CA ASP A 32 -6.45 14.22 49.64
C ASP A 32 -6.38 15.44 48.71
N TYR A 33 -6.12 16.64 49.25
CA TYR A 33 -6.00 17.84 48.44
C TYR A 33 -4.76 17.79 47.56
N ILE A 34 -4.97 17.64 46.26
CA ILE A 34 -3.91 17.71 45.25
C ILE A 34 -3.75 19.17 44.82
N SER A 35 -2.62 19.78 45.19
CA SER A 35 -2.26 21.11 44.71
C SER A 35 -1.88 21.05 43.24
N LEU A 36 -2.66 21.72 42.39
CA LEU A 36 -2.29 21.93 40.99
C LEU A 36 -1.06 22.85 40.90
N PRO A 37 -0.11 22.58 40.00
CA PRO A 37 1.00 23.50 39.77
C PRO A 37 0.47 24.80 39.15
N ALA A 38 0.77 25.94 39.79
CA ALA A 38 0.34 27.27 39.35
C ALA A 38 1.13 27.82 38.15
N SER A 39 2.03 27.03 37.55
CA SER A 39 2.80 27.43 36.38
C SER A 39 2.06 27.01 35.12
N LEU A 40 1.78 27.97 34.23
CA LEU A 40 1.47 27.64 32.85
C LEU A 40 2.61 26.77 32.29
N PRO A 41 2.30 25.72 31.50
CA PRO A 41 3.33 25.03 30.77
C PRO A 41 4.11 26.05 29.93
N PRO A 42 5.45 25.92 29.82
CA PRO A 42 6.25 26.83 29.03
C PRO A 42 5.63 26.96 27.63
N PRO A 43 5.65 28.17 27.02
CA PRO A 43 5.09 28.36 25.68
C PRO A 43 5.72 27.31 24.79
N SER A 44 4.87 26.42 24.27
CA SER A 44 5.26 25.22 23.54
C SER A 44 6.45 25.51 22.67
N SER A 45 7.61 24.94 22.97
CA SER A 45 8.59 24.75 21.91
C SER A 45 7.80 24.07 20.79
N SER A 46 7.85 24.61 19.58
CA SER A 46 7.05 24.14 18.44
C SER A 46 7.41 22.71 18.01
N GLN A 47 8.13 21.97 18.85
CA GLN A 47 8.58 20.62 18.67
C GLN A 47 7.40 19.68 18.84
N ILE A 48 7.13 18.92 17.79
CA ILE A 48 6.18 17.83 17.81
C ILE A 48 6.86 16.68 18.53
N VAL A 49 6.37 16.36 19.73
CA VAL A 49 6.84 15.22 20.52
C VAL A 49 5.96 14.03 20.19
N SER A 50 6.56 12.95 19.69
CA SER A 50 5.86 11.69 19.51
C SER A 50 5.35 11.17 20.87
N PRO A 51 4.14 10.59 20.96
CA PRO A 51 3.60 10.06 22.22
C PRO A 51 4.46 8.97 22.85
N SER A 52 5.37 8.34 22.09
CA SER A 52 6.36 7.38 22.59
C SER A 52 7.60 8.03 23.23
N GLY A 53 7.72 9.36 23.22
CA GLY A 53 8.81 10.13 23.82
C GLY A 53 10.17 10.00 23.15
N GLN A 54 10.27 9.21 22.07
CA GLN A 54 11.54 8.87 21.41
C GLN A 54 12.06 9.96 20.47
N SER A 55 11.22 10.91 20.04
CA SER A 55 11.64 11.97 19.11
C SER A 55 10.81 13.23 19.28
N SER A 56 11.50 14.34 19.49
CA SER A 56 10.97 15.70 19.39
C SER A 56 11.50 16.32 18.11
N ILE A 57 10.64 16.51 17.11
CA ILE A 57 11.01 17.01 15.78
C ILE A 57 10.41 18.39 15.57
N LEU A 58 11.18 19.28 14.90
CA LEU A 58 10.68 20.57 14.45
C LEU A 58 9.71 20.37 13.26
N PRO A 59 8.63 21.16 13.15
CA PRO A 59 7.59 20.95 12.15
C PRO A 59 8.11 21.07 10.72
N ASP A 60 9.04 21.98 10.46
CA ASP A 60 9.69 22.13 9.15
C ASP A 60 10.48 20.88 8.77
N GLN A 61 11.15 20.25 9.73
CA GLN A 61 11.90 19.02 9.49
C GLN A 61 10.95 17.85 9.17
N LEU A 62 9.81 17.76 9.86
CA LEU A 62 8.78 16.77 9.55
C LEU A 62 8.25 16.93 8.12
N ILE A 63 8.00 18.17 7.69
CA ILE A 63 7.53 18.46 6.33
C ILE A 63 8.60 18.04 5.30
N ALA A 64 9.87 18.33 5.56
CA ALA A 64 10.97 17.90 4.70
C ALA A 64 11.06 16.37 4.60
N ASP A 65 10.92 15.66 5.72
CA ASP A 65 10.96 14.20 5.77
C ASP A 65 9.77 13.58 5.02
N CYS A 66 8.56 14.12 5.20
CA CYS A 66 7.38 13.70 4.45
C CYS A 66 7.55 13.92 2.93
N ASN A 67 8.07 15.08 2.53
CA ASN A 67 8.31 15.38 1.12
C ASN A 67 9.36 14.46 0.51
N ASN A 68 10.43 14.14 1.25
CA ASN A 68 11.45 13.18 0.83
C ASN A 68 10.84 11.78 0.63
N LEU A 69 10.01 11.33 1.58
CA LEU A 69 9.31 10.05 1.47
C LEU A 69 8.40 10.00 0.24
N ILE A 70 7.64 11.06 -0.03
CA ILE A 70 6.78 11.15 -1.22
C ILE A 70 7.63 11.10 -2.50
N ALA A 71 8.74 11.84 -2.56
CA ALA A 71 9.66 11.82 -3.69
C ALA A 71 10.26 10.43 -3.91
N HIS A 72 10.62 9.72 -2.84
CA HIS A 72 11.14 8.36 -2.93
C HIS A 72 10.10 7.37 -3.47
N LEU A 73 8.90 7.35 -2.87
CA LEU A 73 7.83 6.43 -3.28
C LEU A 73 7.38 6.68 -4.72
N THR A 74 7.31 7.93 -5.15
CA THR A 74 6.98 8.26 -6.54
C THR A 74 8.09 7.85 -7.51
N ASN A 75 9.37 7.99 -7.11
CA ASN A 75 10.51 7.53 -7.89
C ASN A 75 10.54 6.00 -8.06
N GLU A 76 10.25 5.27 -7.00
CA GLU A 76 10.16 3.81 -7.02
C GLU A 76 8.98 3.33 -7.89
N ALA A 77 7.82 3.96 -7.73
CA ALA A 77 6.64 3.64 -8.53
C ALA A 77 6.85 3.90 -10.03
N LYS A 78 7.54 4.99 -10.41
CA LYS A 78 7.87 5.23 -11.84
C LYS A 78 8.91 4.25 -12.35
N ALA A 79 9.95 3.95 -11.55
CA ALA A 79 10.99 3.01 -11.95
C ALA A 79 10.42 1.61 -12.22
N ALA A 80 9.53 1.12 -11.36
CA ALA A 80 8.85 -0.15 -11.55
C ALA A 80 7.98 -0.17 -12.83
N LYS A 81 7.23 0.90 -13.10
CA LYS A 81 6.44 1.02 -14.34
C LYS A 81 7.31 1.02 -15.59
N ASP A 82 8.39 1.80 -15.57
CA ASP A 82 9.34 1.87 -16.69
C ASP A 82 10.01 0.51 -16.94
N GLU A 83 10.33 -0.24 -15.88
CA GLU A 83 10.91 -1.58 -16.00
C GLU A 83 9.92 -2.58 -16.62
N ILE A 84 8.65 -2.56 -16.20
CA ILE A 84 7.60 -3.39 -16.80
C ILE A 84 7.42 -3.04 -18.27
N GLU A 85 7.37 -1.76 -18.63
CA GLU A 85 7.24 -1.36 -20.04
C GLU A 85 8.43 -1.79 -20.89
N LYS A 86 9.66 -1.67 -20.36
CA LYS A 86 10.87 -2.15 -21.04
C LYS A 86 10.84 -3.66 -21.22
N TRP A 87 10.38 -4.40 -20.20
CA TRP A 87 10.25 -5.84 -20.27
C TRP A 87 9.22 -6.27 -21.32
N VAL A 88 8.04 -5.65 -21.34
CA VAL A 88 7.00 -5.89 -22.35
C VAL A 88 7.54 -5.62 -23.76
N LYS A 89 8.17 -4.45 -23.99
CA LYS A 89 8.81 -4.12 -25.27
C LYS A 89 9.86 -5.16 -25.68
N SER A 90 10.65 -5.66 -24.73
CA SER A 90 11.65 -6.71 -25.01
C SER A 90 11.04 -8.05 -25.40
N ILE A 91 9.83 -8.37 -24.91
CA ILE A 91 9.07 -9.55 -25.33
C ILE A 91 8.55 -9.34 -26.75
N GLU A 92 7.91 -8.20 -27.00
CA GLU A 92 7.41 -7.84 -28.32
C GLU A 92 8.53 -7.88 -29.37
N ASP A 93 9.69 -7.30 -29.07
CA ASP A 93 10.85 -7.32 -29.95
C ASP A 93 11.35 -8.74 -30.24
N ARG A 94 11.41 -9.61 -29.22
CA ARG A 94 11.81 -11.01 -29.39
C ARG A 94 10.81 -11.77 -30.24
N GLU A 95 9.52 -11.63 -29.95
CA GLU A 95 8.46 -12.25 -30.75
C GLU A 95 8.47 -11.75 -32.19
N LEU A 96 8.71 -10.46 -32.39
CA LEU A 96 8.81 -9.85 -33.71
C LEU A 96 10.01 -10.42 -34.46
N MET A 97 11.17 -10.53 -33.83
CA MET A 97 12.35 -11.19 -34.41
C MET A 97 12.10 -12.67 -34.74
N GLU A 98 11.42 -13.41 -33.86
CA GLU A 98 11.04 -14.80 -34.12
C GLU A 98 10.07 -14.91 -35.31
N LYS A 99 9.05 -14.05 -35.38
CA LYS A 99 8.11 -13.96 -36.50
C LYS A 99 8.83 -13.61 -37.81
N ARG A 100 9.76 -12.65 -37.78
CA ARG A 100 10.64 -12.31 -38.92
C ARG A 100 11.54 -13.47 -39.34
N ARG A 101 12.02 -14.28 -38.38
CA ARG A 101 12.83 -15.47 -38.66
C ARG A 101 12.02 -16.57 -39.32
N VAL A 102 10.79 -16.81 -38.85
CA VAL A 102 9.92 -17.89 -39.33
C VAL A 102 9.37 -17.58 -40.73
N ALA A 103 9.03 -16.32 -41.00
CA ALA A 103 8.45 -15.92 -42.28
C ALA A 103 9.07 -14.61 -42.79
N PRO A 104 10.32 -14.65 -43.29
CA PRO A 104 10.98 -13.48 -43.87
C PRO A 104 10.18 -12.96 -45.07
N GLY A 105 9.84 -11.67 -45.06
CA GLY A 105 9.13 -10.99 -46.15
C GLY A 105 7.62 -11.21 -46.23
N TRP A 106 7.04 -12.11 -45.43
CA TRP A 106 5.59 -12.35 -45.39
C TRP A 106 4.85 -11.44 -44.39
N LEU A 107 5.47 -11.16 -43.24
CA LEU A 107 4.83 -10.39 -42.15
C LEU A 107 4.77 -8.88 -42.40
N ASP A 108 5.82 -8.32 -43.01
CA ASP A 108 6.02 -6.87 -43.12
C ASP A 108 5.51 -6.28 -44.46
N THR A 109 5.16 -7.12 -45.45
CA THR A 109 4.82 -6.65 -46.82
C THR A 109 3.32 -6.46 -47.05
N GLY A 110 2.46 -6.81 -46.07
CA GLY A 110 1.00 -6.66 -46.18
C GLY A 110 0.35 -7.52 -47.27
N VAL A 111 1.10 -8.47 -47.87
CA VAL A 111 0.59 -9.37 -48.90
C VAL A 111 -0.17 -10.51 -48.22
N VAL A 112 -1.49 -10.43 -48.25
CA VAL A 112 -2.37 -11.49 -47.74
C VAL A 112 -2.40 -12.65 -48.74
N MET A 113 -2.24 -13.88 -48.27
CA MET A 113 -2.39 -15.09 -49.11
C MET A 113 -3.85 -15.17 -49.55
N LEU A 114 -4.10 -15.25 -50.85
CA LEU A 114 -5.46 -15.41 -51.37
C LEU A 114 -6.02 -16.75 -50.89
N GLU A 115 -7.10 -16.68 -50.11
CA GLU A 115 -7.85 -17.88 -49.75
C GLU A 115 -8.70 -18.36 -50.94
N PRO A 116 -8.78 -19.68 -51.18
CA PRO A 116 -9.59 -20.21 -52.26
C PRO A 116 -11.08 -20.02 -51.94
N VAL A 117 -11.76 -19.19 -52.72
CA VAL A 117 -13.23 -19.14 -52.72
C VAL A 117 -13.73 -20.48 -53.24
N LYS A 118 -14.56 -21.16 -52.42
CA LYS A 118 -15.20 -22.43 -52.81
C LYS A 118 -16.19 -22.16 -53.95
N VAL A 119 -15.76 -22.36 -55.19
CA VAL A 119 -16.63 -22.36 -56.37
C VAL A 119 -17.30 -23.74 -56.46
N GLY A 120 -18.41 -23.91 -55.72
CA GLY A 120 -19.39 -24.96 -55.97
C GLY A 120 -20.60 -24.38 -56.72
N PRO A 121 -21.35 -25.17 -57.50
CA PRO A 121 -22.43 -24.63 -58.32
C PRO A 121 -23.59 -24.15 -57.42
N THR A 122 -23.80 -22.82 -57.42
CA THR A 122 -25.06 -22.06 -57.22
C THR A 122 -25.88 -22.32 -55.95
N SER A 123 -26.30 -21.35 -55.13
CA SER A 123 -26.26 -19.89 -55.16
C SER A 123 -26.65 -19.36 -53.77
N THR A 124 -26.26 -18.11 -53.46
CA THR A 124 -26.85 -17.18 -52.48
C THR A 124 -26.95 -17.55 -50.99
N LEU A 125 -26.31 -16.69 -50.20
CA LEU A 125 -26.56 -16.30 -48.80
C LEU A 125 -26.87 -17.40 -47.77
N GLY A 126 -26.00 -17.41 -46.76
CA GLY A 126 -26.45 -17.57 -45.38
C GLY A 126 -26.21 -18.94 -44.80
N GLU A 127 -25.26 -18.97 -43.86
CA GLU A 127 -25.26 -19.80 -42.66
C GLU A 127 -25.35 -21.31 -42.84
N THR A 128 -24.32 -22.01 -42.35
CA THR A 128 -24.38 -22.80 -41.11
C THR A 128 -23.26 -23.83 -41.07
N GLY A 129 -22.78 -24.12 -39.86
CA GLY A 129 -22.74 -25.51 -39.41
C GLY A 129 -21.48 -26.33 -39.71
N ALA A 130 -20.78 -26.65 -38.62
CA ALA A 130 -20.65 -28.02 -38.12
C ALA A 130 -20.03 -29.11 -39.02
N ALA A 131 -18.95 -29.67 -38.44
CA ALA A 131 -18.53 -31.07 -38.48
C ALA A 131 -17.97 -31.62 -39.81
N LEU A 132 -16.75 -32.15 -39.72
CA LEU A 132 -16.48 -33.60 -39.83
C LEU A 132 -14.99 -33.87 -39.53
N VAL A 133 -14.78 -34.52 -38.38
CA VAL A 133 -13.52 -35.09 -37.90
C VAL A 133 -13.17 -36.33 -38.74
N PRO A 134 -11.89 -36.59 -39.07
CA PRO A 134 -11.42 -37.93 -39.31
C PRO A 134 -10.68 -38.47 -38.08
N GLU A 135 -11.31 -39.48 -37.49
CA GLU A 135 -10.76 -40.42 -36.52
C GLU A 135 -9.61 -41.21 -37.14
N GLN A 136 -8.42 -41.18 -36.52
CA GLN A 136 -7.35 -42.12 -36.83
C GLN A 136 -6.94 -42.87 -35.55
N LYS A 137 -7.64 -44.00 -35.37
CA LYS A 137 -7.37 -45.06 -34.41
C LYS A 137 -6.06 -45.75 -34.78
N ILE A 138 -4.99 -45.49 -34.03
CA ILE A 138 -3.75 -46.26 -34.10
C ILE A 138 -3.77 -47.29 -32.99
N THR A 139 -3.81 -48.55 -33.40
CA THR A 139 -3.78 -49.75 -32.57
C THR A 139 -2.46 -49.84 -31.80
N GLY A 140 -2.52 -49.75 -30.47
CA GLY A 140 -1.39 -50.06 -29.59
C GLY A 140 -1.38 -51.55 -29.24
N ALA A 141 -0.46 -52.31 -29.86
CA ALA A 141 -0.07 -53.64 -29.44
C ALA A 141 1.44 -53.66 -29.13
N SER A 142 1.74 -53.83 -27.85
CA SER A 142 2.89 -54.52 -27.25
C SER A 142 4.30 -54.34 -27.83
N GLY A 143 5.15 -53.69 -27.03
CA GLY A 143 6.50 -54.16 -26.71
C GLY A 143 7.65 -53.71 -27.61
N SER A 144 8.48 -52.80 -27.09
CA SER A 144 9.95 -52.93 -27.12
C SER A 144 10.57 -51.77 -26.36
N ASP A 145 11.45 -52.10 -25.43
CA ASP A 145 12.49 -51.24 -24.89
C ASP A 145 13.11 -50.35 -25.97
N GLY A 146 13.15 -49.06 -25.70
CA GLY A 146 13.66 -48.03 -26.59
C GLY A 146 13.76 -46.71 -25.84
N LYS A 147 14.85 -46.55 -25.10
CA LYS A 147 15.17 -45.41 -24.23
C LYS A 147 15.41 -44.15 -25.08
N GLY A 148 14.33 -43.56 -25.59
CA GLY A 148 14.30 -42.31 -26.34
C GLY A 148 13.88 -41.16 -25.43
N LYS A 149 14.82 -40.24 -25.19
CA LYS A 149 14.64 -39.02 -24.38
C LYS A 149 13.59 -38.12 -25.04
N GLN A 150 12.32 -38.26 -24.66
CA GLN A 150 11.31 -37.27 -25.00
C GLN A 150 11.69 -35.96 -24.29
N VAL A 151 11.77 -34.88 -25.07
CA VAL A 151 11.94 -33.52 -24.56
C VAL A 151 10.72 -33.26 -23.70
N ALA A 152 10.91 -33.19 -22.39
CA ALA A 152 9.84 -32.99 -21.43
C ALA A 152 9.12 -31.68 -21.78
N SER A 153 7.79 -31.72 -21.77
CA SER A 153 6.99 -30.51 -21.96
C SER A 153 7.31 -29.53 -20.81
N PRO A 154 7.43 -28.22 -21.06
CA PRO A 154 7.77 -27.24 -20.02
C PRO A 154 6.86 -27.33 -18.78
N GLY A 155 5.59 -27.71 -18.97
CA GLY A 155 4.64 -27.91 -17.87
C GLY A 155 4.97 -29.10 -16.97
N GLU A 156 5.56 -30.16 -17.52
CA GLU A 156 5.94 -31.38 -16.80
C GLU A 156 7.21 -31.14 -15.96
N GLU A 157 8.09 -30.23 -16.39
CA GLU A 157 9.24 -29.78 -15.59
C GLU A 157 8.82 -28.93 -14.39
N LEU A 158 7.81 -28.06 -14.58
CA LEU A 158 7.24 -27.27 -13.49
C LEU A 158 6.49 -28.14 -12.48
N ASP A 159 5.70 -29.11 -12.96
CA ASP A 159 4.97 -30.04 -12.08
C ASP A 159 5.94 -30.95 -11.29
N ARG A 160 7.08 -31.32 -11.88
CA ARG A 160 8.14 -32.05 -11.16
C ARG A 160 8.89 -31.19 -10.13
N ALA A 161 9.07 -29.90 -10.41
CA ALA A 161 9.75 -28.97 -9.51
C ALA A 161 8.86 -28.51 -8.34
N PHE A 162 7.55 -28.38 -8.58
CA PHE A 162 6.62 -27.74 -7.63
C PHE A 162 5.46 -28.63 -7.18
N GLY A 163 5.11 -29.69 -7.91
CA GLY A 163 3.97 -30.58 -7.60
C GLY A 163 4.15 -31.43 -6.35
N GLY A 164 5.34 -31.43 -5.74
CA GLY A 164 5.62 -32.06 -4.45
C GLY A 164 5.46 -31.13 -3.23
N LEU A 165 5.22 -29.83 -3.43
CA LEU A 165 4.95 -28.91 -2.34
C LEU A 165 3.46 -29.02 -1.96
N GLY A 166 3.17 -29.94 -1.05
CA GLY A 166 1.90 -29.99 -0.33
C GLY A 166 1.78 -28.80 0.62
N ILE A 167 1.51 -27.62 0.05
CA ILE A 167 1.00 -26.44 0.75
C ILE A 167 -0.52 -26.41 0.70
#